data_AF-A0A1F4AIB1-F1
#
_entry.id   AF-A0A1F4AIB1-F1
#
_cell.length_a   1.000
_cell.length_b   1.000
_cell.length_c   1.000
_cell.angle_alpha   90.00
_cell.angle_beta   90.00
_cell.angle_gamma   90.00
#
_symmetry.space_group_name_H-M   'P 1'
#
loop_
_entity.id
_entity.type
_entity.pdbx_description
1 polymer ?
#
loop_
_entity_poly.entity_id
_entity_poly.type
_entity_poly.pdbx_seq_one_letter_code
_entity_poly.pdbx_strand_id
1 'polypeptide(L)'
;MAYRRPPDDAGARIGRLLRLLAYPRLRDLPPDQWEGILNRARNTEFDAIEWAGIMAGVAFAAFALRSGAGEPESLFTRYLGQFVLALPLLIVLVGPFFLRRTRRGLDLELEKRNGGHSWNRAYERQDRASRHSSSARTE
;
A
#
# COMPACT_ATOMS: atom_id res chain seq x y z
N MET A 1 -6.27 41.87 -13.86
CA MET A 1 -6.62 40.47 -14.19
C MET A 1 -5.45 39.58 -13.79
N ALA A 2 -5.59 38.80 -12.72
CA ALA A 2 -4.54 37.90 -12.26
C ALA A 2 -4.56 36.62 -13.12
N TYR A 3 -3.48 36.35 -13.83
CA TYR A 3 -3.27 35.10 -14.57
C TYR A 3 -3.10 33.96 -13.55
N ARG A 4 -4.18 33.24 -13.25
CA ARG A 4 -4.16 32.00 -12.47
C ARG A 4 -3.44 30.95 -13.31
N ARG A 5 -2.15 30.74 -13.04
CA ARG A 5 -1.36 29.64 -13.62
C ARG A 5 -2.15 28.34 -13.38
N PRO A 6 -2.48 27.54 -14.42
CA PRO A 6 -3.10 26.24 -14.21
C PRO A 6 -2.16 25.42 -13.31
N PRO A 7 -2.67 24.79 -12.25
CA PRO A 7 -1.85 23.94 -11.40
C PRO A 7 -1.23 22.83 -12.25
N ASP A 8 -0.04 22.41 -11.86
CA ASP A 8 0.88 21.65 -12.68
C ASP A 8 0.36 20.21 -12.92
N ASP A 9 -0.54 20.08 -13.91
CA ASP A 9 -1.25 18.84 -14.26
C ASP A 9 -0.32 17.64 -14.47
N ALA A 10 0.91 17.90 -14.92
CA ALA A 10 1.92 16.88 -15.16
C ALA A 10 2.33 16.16 -13.87
N GLY A 11 2.59 16.90 -12.78
CA GLY A 11 2.97 16.32 -11.50
C GLY A 11 1.84 15.47 -10.91
N ALA A 12 0.60 15.97 -11.00
CA ALA A 12 -0.58 15.25 -10.56
C ALA A 12 -0.83 13.96 -11.36
N ARG A 13 -0.59 13.98 -12.68
CA ARG A 13 -0.70 12.81 -13.56
C ARG A 13 0.39 11.78 -13.27
N ILE A 14 1.64 12.20 -13.11
CA ILE A 14 2.77 11.31 -12.79
C ILE A 14 2.52 10.65 -11.43
N GLY A 15 2.14 11.43 -10.42
CA GLY A 15 1.81 10.89 -9.09
C GLY A 15 0.67 9.86 -9.14
N ARG A 16 -0.36 10.11 -9.96
CA ARG A 16 -1.47 9.17 -10.18
C ARG A 16 -1.00 7.88 -10.85
N LEU A 17 -0.17 7.97 -11.89
CA LEU A 17 0.36 6.81 -12.59
C LEU A 17 1.25 5.95 -11.68
N LEU A 18 2.13 6.58 -10.90
CA LEU A 18 2.97 5.89 -9.91
C LEU A 18 2.13 5.18 -8.86
N ARG A 19 1.05 5.80 -8.35
CA ARG A 19 0.13 5.16 -7.41
C ARG A 19 -0.57 3.95 -8.03
N LEU A 20 -1.02 4.03 -9.28
CA LEU A 20 -1.66 2.90 -9.97
C LEU A 20 -0.67 1.76 -10.26
N LEU A 21 0.57 2.09 -10.58
CA LEU A 21 1.63 1.10 -10.79
C LEU A 21 2.03 0.41 -9.47
N ALA A 22 2.10 1.18 -8.38
CA ALA A 22 2.33 0.67 -7.04
C ALA A 22 1.13 -0.12 -6.51
N TYR A 23 -0.11 0.26 -6.84
CA TYR A 23 -1.34 -0.31 -6.29
C TYR A 23 -2.39 -0.51 -7.39
N PRO A 24 -2.30 -1.59 -8.18
CA PRO A 24 -3.18 -1.80 -9.34
C PRO A 24 -4.67 -1.88 -8.97
N ARG A 25 -4.99 -2.38 -7.77
CA ARG A 25 -6.36 -2.50 -7.24
C ARG A 25 -7.04 -1.16 -6.94
N LEU A 26 -6.32 -0.05 -6.89
CA LEU A 26 -6.92 1.29 -6.74
C LEU A 26 -7.79 1.68 -7.94
N ARG A 27 -7.56 1.07 -9.12
CA ARG A 27 -8.36 1.33 -10.32
C ARG A 27 -9.84 0.98 -10.15
N ASP A 28 -10.15 0.09 -9.20
CA ASP A 28 -11.52 -0.37 -8.92
C ASP A 28 -12.27 0.59 -7.97
N LEU A 29 -11.59 1.65 -7.49
CA LEU A 29 -12.11 2.60 -6.51
C LEU A 29 -12.19 4.03 -7.07
N PRO A 30 -13.19 4.82 -6.64
CA PRO A 30 -13.24 6.25 -6.91
C PRO A 30 -12.00 7.00 -6.36
N PRO A 31 -11.37 7.92 -7.13
CA PRO A 31 -10.14 8.62 -6.73
C PRO A 31 -10.21 9.39 -5.41
N ASP A 32 -11.39 9.89 -5.05
CA ASP A 32 -11.70 10.59 -3.81
C ASP A 32 -11.54 9.70 -2.57
N GLN A 33 -11.67 8.38 -2.72
CA GLN A 33 -11.57 7.43 -1.61
C GLN A 33 -10.17 6.82 -1.44
N TRP A 34 -9.26 7.06 -2.38
CA TRP A 34 -7.95 6.41 -2.41
C TRP A 34 -7.12 6.70 -1.16
N GLU A 35 -7.02 7.96 -0.74
CA GLU A 35 -6.19 8.36 0.41
C GLU A 35 -6.68 7.70 1.70
N GLY A 36 -8.00 7.72 1.95
CA GLY A 36 -8.58 7.12 3.14
C GLY A 36 -8.38 5.60 3.19
N ILE A 37 -8.53 4.93 2.05
CA ILE A 37 -8.35 3.47 1.95
C ILE A 37 -6.87 3.09 2.05
N LEU A 38 -5.97 3.81 1.38
CA LEU A 38 -4.53 3.57 1.47
C LEU A 38 -4.01 3.79 2.88
N ASN A 39 -4.51 4.81 3.60
CA ASN A 39 -4.11 5.05 4.97
C ASN A 39 -4.54 3.90 5.89
N ARG A 40 -5.74 3.34 5.69
CA ARG A 40 -6.19 2.12 6.41
C ARG A 40 -5.35 0.90 6.03
N ALA A 41 -5.09 0.69 4.75
CA ALA A 41 -4.28 -0.42 4.25
C ALA A 41 -2.82 -0.37 4.75
N ARG A 42 -2.26 0.83 4.93
CA ARG A 42 -0.92 1.01 5.49
C ARG A 42 -0.84 0.63 6.97
N ASN A 43 -1.95 0.66 7.70
CA ASN A 43 -2.00 0.26 9.11
C ASN A 43 -2.09 -1.27 9.32
N THR A 44 -2.27 -2.07 8.26
CA THR A 44 -2.22 -3.54 8.35
C THR A 44 -0.90 -4.01 8.91
N GLU A 45 -0.83 -4.96 9.83
CA GLU A 45 0.43 -5.38 10.46
C GLU A 45 1.42 -6.02 9.47
N PHE A 46 2.72 -5.97 9.81
CA PHE A 46 3.75 -6.71 9.10
C PHE A 46 3.68 -8.19 9.46
N ASP A 47 3.81 -9.08 8.47
CA ASP A 47 4.02 -10.50 8.76
C ASP A 47 5.50 -10.84 9.06
N ALA A 48 5.74 -12.08 9.49
CA ALA A 48 7.09 -12.55 9.84
C ALA A 48 8.06 -12.54 8.65
N ILE A 49 7.56 -12.77 7.42
CA ILE A 49 8.38 -12.77 6.20
C ILE A 49 8.81 -11.34 5.87
N GLU A 50 7.88 -10.38 5.97
CA GLU A 50 8.14 -8.96 5.78
C GLU A 50 9.14 -8.45 6.82
N TRP A 51 8.99 -8.82 8.08
CA TRP A 51 9.96 -8.50 9.13
C TRP A 51 11.34 -9.08 8.86
N ALA A 52 11.42 -10.37 8.50
CA ALA A 52 12.69 -11.02 8.18
C ALA A 52 13.37 -10.33 6.98
N GLY A 53 12.60 -9.98 5.96
CA GLY A 53 13.08 -9.26 4.79
C GLY A 53 13.60 -7.86 5.09
N ILE A 54 12.88 -7.10 5.93
CA ILE A 54 13.31 -5.77 6.40
C ILE A 54 14.64 -5.89 7.16
N MET A 55 14.72 -6.81 8.13
CA MET A 55 15.93 -7.01 8.93
C MET A 55 17.11 -7.45 8.08
N ALA A 56 16.91 -8.40 7.16
CA ALA A 56 17.93 -8.84 6.23
C ALA A 56 18.41 -7.71 5.31
N GLY A 57 17.49 -6.89 4.78
CA GLY A 57 17.81 -5.75 3.94
C GLY A 57 18.63 -4.68 4.66
N VAL A 58 18.27 -4.36 5.91
CA VAL A 58 19.02 -3.42 6.75
C VAL A 58 20.41 -3.97 7.08
N ALA A 59 20.51 -5.23 7.50
CA ALA A 59 21.78 -5.88 7.81
C ALA A 59 22.70 -5.93 6.57
N PHE A 60 22.14 -6.26 5.41
CA PHE A 60 22.88 -6.28 4.16
C PHE A 60 23.36 -4.88 3.75
N ALA A 61 22.52 -3.85 3.87
CA ALA A 61 22.93 -2.49 3.58
C ALA A 61 24.07 -2.03 4.49
N ALA A 62 23.96 -2.29 5.80
CA ALA A 62 25.03 -2.00 6.76
C ALA A 62 26.32 -2.75 6.44
N PHE A 63 26.23 -4.02 6.05
CA PHE A 63 27.38 -4.82 5.63
C PHE A 63 28.03 -4.27 4.35
N ALA A 64 27.25 -3.94 3.32
CA ALA A 64 27.74 -3.43 2.04
C ALA A 64 28.49 -2.09 2.21
N LEU A 65 27.97 -1.20 3.05
CA LEU A 65 28.53 0.13 3.29
C LEU A 65 29.77 0.11 4.18
N ARG A 66 29.98 -0.98 4.95
CA ARG A 66 31.16 -1.16 5.80
C ARG A 66 32.45 -1.25 4.97
N SER A 67 32.38 -1.77 3.74
CA SER A 67 33.53 -2.16 2.92
C SER A 67 34.23 -1.03 2.16
N GLY A 68 33.71 0.21 2.18
CA GLY A 68 34.24 1.37 1.42
C GLY A 68 35.41 2.13 2.08
N ALA A 69 36.24 1.47 2.90
CA ALA A 69 37.25 2.11 3.75
C ALA A 69 38.62 2.26 3.04
N GLY A 70 38.70 3.05 1.96
CA GLY A 70 39.93 3.16 1.16
C GLY A 70 40.71 4.47 1.30
N GLU A 71 40.06 5.59 1.62
CA GLU A 71 40.65 6.93 1.47
C GLU A 71 40.76 7.68 2.82
N PRO A 72 41.77 8.55 3.00
CA PRO A 72 41.92 9.42 4.16
C PRO A 72 40.93 10.59 4.10
N GLU A 73 39.63 10.30 4.11
CA GLU A 73 38.59 11.30 4.21
C GLU A 73 38.26 11.65 5.67
N SER A 74 37.74 12.85 5.89
CA SER A 74 37.17 13.22 7.18
C SER A 74 36.05 12.25 7.57
N LEU A 75 35.95 11.91 8.86
CA LEU A 75 34.91 11.01 9.37
C LEU A 75 33.50 11.45 8.97
N PHE A 76 33.25 12.77 8.95
CA PHE A 76 31.96 13.34 8.56
C PHE A 76 31.61 13.05 7.09
N THR A 77 32.55 13.30 6.17
CA THR A 77 32.35 13.04 4.72
C THR A 77 32.03 11.57 4.48
N ARG A 78 32.76 10.67 5.15
CA ARG A 78 32.55 9.23 5.05
C ARG A 78 31.16 8.79 5.51
N TYR A 79 30.71 9.23 6.68
CA TYR A 79 29.39 8.86 7.19
C TYR A 79 28.26 9.49 6.37
N LEU A 80 28.42 10.72 5.89
CA LEU A 80 27.44 11.36 5.02
C LEU A 80 27.32 10.61 3.69
N GLY A 81 28.44 10.24 3.07
CA GLY A 81 28.45 9.42 1.85
C GLY A 81 27.78 8.06 2.07
N GLN A 82 28.08 7.39 3.18
CA GLN A 82 27.43 6.13 3.55
C GLN A 82 25.92 6.29 3.74
N PHE A 83 25.47 7.38 4.37
CA PHE A 83 24.05 7.66 4.57
C PHE A 83 23.34 7.90 3.23
N VAL A 84 23.93 8.72 2.36
CA VAL A 84 23.38 9.01 1.03
C VAL A 84 23.29 7.75 0.17
N LEU A 85 24.26 6.84 0.26
CA LEU A 85 24.25 5.54 -0.43
C LEU A 85 23.29 4.52 0.23
N ALA A 86 23.10 4.59 1.55
CA ALA A 86 22.19 3.71 2.27
C ALA A 86 20.73 3.92 1.85
N LEU A 87 20.32 5.17 1.63
CA LEU A 87 18.94 5.49 1.28
C LEU A 87 18.41 4.75 0.03
N PRO A 88 19.03 4.87 -1.17
CA PRO A 88 18.56 4.16 -2.35
C PRO A 88 18.66 2.64 -2.17
N LEU A 89 19.71 2.15 -1.51
CA LEU A 89 19.89 0.72 -1.26
C LEU A 89 18.77 0.15 -0.38
N LEU A 90 18.42 0.85 0.71
CA LEU A 90 17.32 0.48 1.58
C LEU A 90 15.97 0.60 0.87
N ILE A 91 15.75 1.62 0.03
CA ILE A 91 14.53 1.75 -0.76
C ILE A 91 14.34 0.51 -1.65
N VAL A 92 15.40 0.03 -2.30
CA VAL A 92 15.34 -1.14 -3.18
C VAL A 92 15.16 -2.45 -2.39
N LEU A 93 15.88 -2.62 -1.30
CA LEU A 93 15.82 -3.86 -0.51
C LEU A 93 14.55 -3.99 0.33
N VAL A 94 14.15 -2.89 0.96
CA VAL A 94 13.10 -2.87 1.98
C VAL A 94 11.76 -2.38 1.39
N GLY A 95 11.79 -1.46 0.43
CA GLY A 95 10.59 -0.90 -0.21
C GLY A 95 9.59 -1.94 -0.73
N PRO A 96 10.00 -3.04 -1.37
CA PRO A 96 9.08 -4.09 -1.83
C PRO A 96 8.23 -4.70 -0.70
N PHE A 97 8.77 -4.84 0.52
CA PHE A 97 8.03 -5.38 1.66
C PHE A 97 6.96 -4.40 2.17
N PHE A 98 7.26 -3.11 2.19
CA PHE A 98 6.27 -2.07 2.51
C PHE A 98 5.15 -1.99 1.46
N LEU A 99 5.50 -2.14 0.18
CA LEU A 99 4.52 -2.19 -0.91
C LEU A 99 3.65 -3.44 -0.82
N ARG A 100 4.25 -4.61 -0.57
CA ARG A 100 3.52 -5.88 -0.38
C ARG A 100 2.52 -5.79 0.78
N ARG A 101 2.95 -5.29 1.94
CA ARG A 101 2.10 -5.06 3.11
C ARG A 101 0.88 -4.21 2.74
N THR A 102 1.12 -3.08 2.09
CA THR A 102 0.04 -2.12 1.76
C THR A 102 -0.90 -2.69 0.69
N ARG A 103 -0.38 -3.46 -0.29
CA ARG A 103 -1.21 -4.18 -1.27
C ARG A 103 -2.10 -5.21 -0.58
N ARG A 104 -1.56 -6.00 0.34
CA ARG A 104 -2.33 -6.96 1.14
C ARG A 104 -3.40 -6.26 1.99
N GLY A 105 -3.05 -5.16 2.64
CA GLY A 105 -4.00 -4.34 3.40
C GLY A 105 -5.13 -3.78 2.53
N LEU A 106 -4.81 -3.36 1.31
CA LEU A 106 -5.78 -2.88 0.33
C LEU A 106 -6.73 -4.00 -0.11
N ASP A 107 -6.21 -5.20 -0.38
CA ASP A 107 -7.03 -6.36 -0.73
C ASP A 107 -8.01 -6.73 0.40
N LEU A 108 -7.55 -6.72 1.65
CA LEU A 108 -8.41 -6.98 2.82
C LEU A 108 -9.51 -5.93 2.99
N GLU A 109 -9.19 -4.66 2.77
CA GLU A 109 -10.17 -3.57 2.88
C GLU A 109 -11.23 -3.64 1.76
N LEU A 110 -10.81 -4.03 0.54
CA LEU A 110 -11.72 -4.27 -0.59
C LEU A 110 -12.62 -5.48 -0.35
N GLU A 111 -12.06 -6.57 0.18
CA GLU A 111 -12.83 -7.77 0.51
C GLU A 111 -13.88 -7.50 1.58
N LYS A 112 -13.55 -6.74 2.64
CA LYS A 112 -14.54 -6.32 3.65
C LYS A 112 -15.70 -5.54 3.04
N ARG A 113 -15.42 -4.63 2.11
CA ARG A 113 -16.44 -3.84 1.41
C ARG A 113 -17.33 -4.70 0.50
N ASN A 114 -16.71 -5.57 -0.30
CA ASN A 114 -17.44 -6.42 -1.24
C ASN A 114 -18.22 -7.54 -0.53
N GLY A 115 -17.62 -8.12 0.51
CA GLY A 115 -18.23 -9.14 1.36
C GLY A 115 -19.45 -8.61 2.12
N GLY A 116 -19.36 -7.40 2.70
CA GLY A 116 -20.52 -6.77 3.36
C GLY A 116 -21.74 -6.60 2.44
N HIS A 117 -21.52 -6.37 1.15
CA HIS A 117 -22.59 -6.30 0.14
C HIS A 117 -23.11 -7.67 -0.32
N SER A 118 -22.30 -8.74 -0.27
CA SER A 118 -22.79 -10.09 -0.60
C SER A 118 -23.61 -10.71 0.52
N TRP A 119 -23.22 -10.50 1.79
CA TRP A 119 -23.95 -11.03 2.94
C TRP A 119 -25.38 -10.48 3.00
N ASN A 120 -25.58 -9.17 2.84
CA ASN A 120 -26.92 -8.55 2.85
C ASN A 120 -27.84 -9.14 1.77
N ARG A 121 -27.32 -9.41 0.56
CA ARG A 121 -28.12 -9.99 -0.53
C ARG A 121 -28.48 -11.47 -0.28
N ALA A 122 -27.64 -12.22 0.42
CA ALA A 122 -27.94 -13.59 0.80
C ALA A 122 -29.07 -13.65 1.84
N TYR A 123 -29.00 -12.81 2.87
CA TYR A 123 -30.04 -12.71 3.90
C TYR A 123 -31.40 -12.25 3.32
N GLU A 124 -31.41 -11.23 2.45
CA GLU A 124 -32.65 -10.77 1.80
C GLU A 124 -33.32 -11.85 0.94
N ARG A 125 -32.54 -12.67 0.22
CA ARG A 125 -33.11 -13.79 -0.56
C ARG A 125 -33.74 -14.84 0.35
N GLN A 126 -33.10 -15.12 1.48
CA GLN A 126 -33.58 -16.14 2.41
C GLN A 126 -34.86 -15.69 3.14
N ASP A 127 -34.96 -14.41 3.51
CA ASP A 127 -36.18 -13.82 4.08
C ASP A 127 -37.34 -13.78 3.07
N ARG A 128 -37.07 -13.50 1.79
CA ARG A 128 -38.13 -13.58 0.76
C ARG A 128 -38.63 -15.01 0.54
N ALA A 129 -37.72 -15.99 0.56
CA ALA A 129 -38.07 -17.39 0.39
C ALA A 129 -38.92 -17.92 1.57
N SER A 130 -38.59 -17.53 2.81
CA SER A 130 -39.37 -17.92 3.98
C SER A 130 -40.77 -17.29 3.98
N ARG A 131 -40.92 -16.02 3.58
CA ARG A 131 -42.24 -15.36 3.44
C ARG A 131 -43.14 -16.06 2.42
N HIS A 132 -42.60 -16.44 1.26
CA HIS A 132 -43.37 -17.17 0.24
C HIS A 132 -43.76 -18.59 0.68
N SER A 133 -42.93 -19.26 1.49
CA SER A 133 -43.28 -20.57 2.04
C SER A 133 -44.37 -20.51 3.12
N SER A 134 -44.46 -19.38 3.85
CA SER A 134 -45.45 -19.19 4.90
C SER A 134 -46.83 -18.82 4.36
N SER A 135 -46.93 -18.20 3.18
CA SER A 135 -48.21 -17.85 2.55
C SER A 135 -48.88 -19.00 1.81
N ALA A 136 -48.19 -20.14 1.63
CA ALA A 136 -48.71 -21.31 0.93
C ALA A 136 -49.25 -22.40 1.87
N ARG A 137 -49.26 -22.17 3.19
CA ARG A 137 -49.64 -23.15 4.22
C ARG A 137 -50.88 -22.73 5.04
N THR A 138 -51.79 -22.00 4.40
CA THR A 138 -53.09 -21.63 4.99
C THR A 138 -54.22 -22.14 4.10
N GLU A 139 -54.39 -23.46 4.05
CA GLU A 139 -55.65 -24.14 3.69
C GLU A 139 -55.76 -25.45 4.48
#